data_AF-A0A8H4XNP2-F1
#
_entry.id   AF-A0A8H4XNP2-F1
#
_cell.length_a   1.000
_cell.length_b   1.000
_cell.length_c   1.000
_cell.angle_alpha   90.00
_cell.angle_beta   90.00
_cell.angle_gamma   90.00
#
_symmetry.space_group_name_H-M   'P 1'
#
loop_
_entity.id
_entity.type
_entity.pdbx_description
1 polymer ?
#
loop_
_entity_poly.entity_id
_entity_poly.type
_entity_poly.pdbx_seq_one_letter_code
_entity_poly.pdbx_strand_id
1 'polypeptide(L)'
;MAPSTEALLKDTEFDPTLLERVSFRRSIPPLAIVEPDPSWPETFALLKARIESALGSVVLAVNHVGSTSIPNLAAKAVIDIDLIVEDVADEASYAPALEEAGFQFILREPQWHGHRFFCGYEPMSCNLHVWGPDSPETERHSIFAEWLRRNDADRELYVKIKREAVEVTLQSGETALEYNKRKENGKRDGFGSTRGCGINSELGPKFNIELGLNHHRLQLVQSIASTHRQPQPRPLPCALANAMNTMFRSITHLARPVLAKPLAQTPRTFTTLVPLRPTLTPSNGAIRRTVLPSGFTPSTAASADVVPVGAISAHPALGDMQIRCGPRNTMNGHSRLIQKRRHGFLYRTRSRTGRKILWRRNVKGRKNIAQ
;
A
#
# COMPACT_ATOMS: atom_id res chain seq x y z
N MET A 1 14.03 -6.63 -22.63
CA MET A 1 12.70 -6.09 -23.05
C MET A 1 12.06 -5.44 -21.82
N ALA A 2 11.08 -4.54 -21.96
CA ALA A 2 10.37 -4.05 -20.78
C ALA A 2 9.62 -5.22 -20.10
N PRO A 3 9.68 -5.36 -18.76
CA PRO A 3 9.03 -6.44 -18.04
C PRO A 3 7.50 -6.39 -18.24
N SER A 4 6.86 -7.56 -18.25
CA SER A 4 5.40 -7.61 -18.37
C SER A 4 4.74 -6.96 -17.15
N THR A 5 3.51 -6.44 -17.31
CA THR A 5 2.75 -5.92 -16.18
C THR A 5 2.60 -6.99 -15.10
N GLU A 6 2.30 -8.24 -15.46
CA GLU A 6 2.24 -9.35 -14.51
C GLU A 6 3.54 -9.53 -13.73
N ALA A 7 4.70 -9.46 -14.40
CA ALA A 7 6.01 -9.55 -13.75
C ALA A 7 6.23 -8.40 -12.75
N LEU A 8 5.87 -7.16 -13.12
CA LEU A 8 5.89 -6.01 -12.20
C LEU A 8 4.92 -6.19 -11.04
N LEU A 9 3.78 -6.85 -11.28
CA LEU A 9 2.75 -7.00 -10.26
C LEU A 9 2.95 -8.20 -9.32
N LYS A 10 3.79 -9.15 -9.70
CA LYS A 10 4.03 -10.38 -8.94
C LYS A 10 4.73 -10.03 -7.63
N ASP A 11 4.07 -10.39 -6.52
CA ASP A 11 4.69 -10.36 -5.20
C ASP A 11 5.55 -11.62 -5.06
N THR A 12 6.84 -11.43 -4.77
CA THR A 12 7.76 -12.53 -4.45
C THR A 12 7.79 -12.72 -2.94
N GLU A 13 7.46 -13.91 -2.47
CA GLU A 13 7.59 -14.23 -1.05
C GLU A 13 9.08 -14.41 -0.71
N PHE A 14 9.53 -13.74 0.34
CA PHE A 14 10.91 -13.84 0.80
C PHE A 14 11.09 -15.11 1.62
N ASP A 15 11.86 -16.06 1.11
CA ASP A 15 12.33 -17.22 1.87
C ASP A 15 13.77 -16.98 2.36
N PRO A 16 14.01 -16.79 3.66
CA PRO A 16 15.35 -16.56 4.19
C PRO A 16 16.29 -17.76 4.05
N THR A 17 15.76 -18.97 3.85
CA THR A 17 16.58 -20.19 3.72
C THR A 17 17.31 -20.28 2.37
N LEU A 18 16.80 -19.56 1.37
CA LEU A 18 17.37 -19.49 0.03
C LEU A 18 18.35 -18.32 -0.15
N LEU A 19 18.60 -17.56 0.91
CA LEU A 19 19.58 -16.48 0.91
C LEU A 19 20.98 -17.04 1.13
N GLU A 20 21.87 -16.79 0.17
CA GLU A 20 23.27 -17.21 0.27
C GLU A 20 24.11 -16.02 0.74
N ARG A 21 24.65 -16.11 1.96
CA ARG A 21 25.49 -15.05 2.51
C ARG A 21 26.96 -15.27 2.10
N VAL A 22 27.56 -14.25 1.47
CA VAL A 22 28.98 -14.24 1.08
C VAL A 22 29.84 -13.62 2.17
N SER A 23 29.47 -12.42 2.63
CA SER A 23 30.23 -11.72 3.68
C SER A 23 29.33 -10.76 4.48
N PHE A 24 29.87 -10.20 5.57
CA PHE A 24 29.15 -9.23 6.41
C PHE A 24 29.69 -7.82 6.17
N ARG A 25 28.81 -6.83 6.25
CA ARG A 25 29.22 -5.42 6.11
C ARG A 25 30.30 -5.07 7.13
N ARG A 26 31.34 -4.35 6.67
CA ARG A 26 32.41 -3.81 7.50
C ARG A 26 31.92 -2.71 8.43
N SER A 27 30.99 -1.88 7.95
CA SER A 27 30.35 -0.85 8.75
C SER A 27 28.86 -0.76 8.43
N ILE A 28 28.06 -0.43 9.45
CA ILE A 28 26.64 -0.21 9.31
C ILE A 28 26.42 1.29 9.27
N PRO A 29 25.85 1.85 8.18
CA PRO A 29 25.58 3.28 8.12
C PRO A 29 24.54 3.66 9.18
N PRO A 30 24.68 4.84 9.83
CA PRO A 30 23.80 5.29 10.90
C PRO A 30 22.33 5.18 10.54
N LEU A 31 21.49 4.75 11.49
CA LEU A 31 20.05 4.75 11.32
C LEU A 31 19.49 6.15 11.59
N ALA A 32 19.73 7.07 10.66
CA ALA A 32 19.24 8.44 10.71
C ALA A 32 18.66 8.84 9.36
N ILE A 33 17.56 9.60 9.39
CA ILE A 33 17.03 10.30 8.22
C ILE A 33 17.59 11.71 8.26
N VAL A 34 18.38 12.05 7.25
CA VAL A 34 18.94 13.39 7.06
C VAL A 34 18.11 14.18 6.05
N GLU A 35 18.23 15.50 6.12
CA GLU A 35 17.67 16.37 5.09
C GLU A 35 18.33 16.12 3.73
N PRO A 36 17.66 16.47 2.61
CA PRO A 36 18.19 16.26 1.28
C PRO A 36 19.56 16.92 1.11
N ASP A 37 20.53 16.15 0.64
CA ASP A 37 21.89 16.64 0.39
C ASP A 37 22.08 16.84 -1.13
N PRO A 38 22.39 18.06 -1.60
CA PRO A 38 22.60 18.32 -3.02
C PRO A 38 23.84 17.62 -3.61
N SER A 39 24.74 17.07 -2.78
CA SER A 39 25.91 16.31 -3.23
C SER A 39 25.63 14.86 -3.61
N TRP A 40 24.42 14.32 -3.33
CA TRP A 40 24.10 12.92 -3.65
C TRP A 40 24.20 12.57 -5.15
N PRO A 41 23.71 13.41 -6.09
CA PRO A 41 23.87 13.13 -7.52
C PRO A 41 25.35 13.10 -7.96
N GLU A 42 26.19 13.98 -7.41
CA GLU A 42 27.63 13.99 -7.69
C GLU A 42 28.32 12.76 -7.11
N THR A 43 27.96 12.37 -5.88
CA THR A 43 28.42 11.15 -5.23
C THR A 43 28.05 9.91 -6.03
N PHE A 44 26.81 9.84 -6.53
CA PHE A 44 26.38 8.78 -7.43
C PHE A 44 27.20 8.77 -8.73
N ALA A 45 27.44 9.93 -9.34
CA ALA A 45 28.23 10.02 -10.58
C ALA A 45 29.66 9.48 -10.39
N LEU A 46 30.30 9.76 -9.25
CA LEU A 46 31.61 9.21 -8.90
C LEU A 46 31.58 7.68 -8.75
N LEU A 47 30.57 7.15 -8.05
CA LEU A 47 30.39 5.70 -7.88
C LEU A 47 30.10 5.01 -9.20
N LYS A 48 29.25 5.60 -10.05
CA LYS A 48 28.95 5.12 -11.39
C LYS A 48 30.19 5.07 -12.26
N ALA A 49 30.98 6.14 -12.31
CA ALA A 49 32.23 6.17 -13.07
C ALA A 49 33.22 5.10 -12.58
N ARG A 50 33.28 4.85 -11.27
CA ARG A 50 34.11 3.78 -10.70
C ARG A 50 33.65 2.39 -11.17
N ILE A 51 32.35 2.12 -11.16
CA ILE A 51 31.77 0.86 -11.63
C ILE A 51 32.03 0.68 -13.13
N GLU A 52 31.75 1.70 -13.94
CA GLU A 52 31.96 1.66 -15.39
C GLU A 52 33.44 1.48 -15.75
N SER A 53 34.35 2.14 -15.01
CA SER A 53 35.80 1.96 -15.21
C SER A 53 36.29 0.56 -14.83
N ALA A 54 35.69 -0.08 -13.84
CA ALA A 54 36.09 -1.42 -13.39
C ALA A 54 35.57 -2.53 -14.32
N LEU A 55 34.37 -2.34 -14.88
CA LEU A 55 33.64 -3.39 -15.59
C LEU A 55 33.62 -3.22 -17.12
N GLY A 56 33.85 -2.01 -17.63
CA GLY A 56 33.88 -1.74 -19.06
C GLY A 56 32.63 -2.23 -19.78
N SER A 57 32.80 -3.10 -20.77
CA SER A 57 31.71 -3.62 -21.62
C SER A 57 30.74 -4.57 -20.91
N VAL A 58 31.04 -5.02 -19.68
CA VAL A 58 30.13 -5.86 -18.89
C VAL A 58 28.91 -5.06 -18.41
N VAL A 59 29.05 -3.73 -18.30
CA VAL A 59 27.97 -2.83 -17.87
C VAL A 59 26.99 -2.60 -19.01
N LEU A 60 25.74 -2.99 -18.81
CA LEU A 60 24.63 -2.60 -19.70
C LEU A 60 24.02 -1.27 -19.25
N ALA A 61 23.87 -1.06 -17.94
CA ALA A 61 23.40 0.21 -17.38
C ALA A 61 23.77 0.35 -15.89
N VAL A 62 23.89 1.59 -15.44
CA VAL A 62 24.03 1.96 -14.02
C VAL A 62 23.06 3.08 -13.69
N ASN A 63 22.12 2.82 -12.78
CA ASN A 63 21.03 3.73 -12.43
C ASN A 63 21.09 4.16 -10.96
N HIS A 64 20.83 5.45 -10.70
CA HIS A 64 20.66 5.96 -9.35
C HIS A 64 19.23 5.68 -8.89
N VAL A 65 19.07 4.89 -7.84
CA VAL A 65 17.77 4.46 -7.33
C VAL A 65 17.61 4.81 -5.85
N GLY A 66 16.46 4.44 -5.28
CA GLY A 66 16.16 4.70 -3.88
C GLY A 66 15.93 6.18 -3.58
N SER A 67 15.89 6.51 -2.29
CA SER A 67 15.46 7.85 -1.85
C SER A 67 16.45 8.96 -2.18
N THR A 68 17.75 8.66 -2.31
CA THR A 68 18.78 9.66 -2.63
C THR A 68 18.77 10.09 -4.09
N SER A 69 18.07 9.34 -4.97
CA SER A 69 17.86 9.70 -6.39
C SER A 69 16.71 10.69 -6.61
N ILE A 70 15.98 11.03 -5.55
CA ILE A 70 14.78 11.89 -5.60
C ILE A 70 15.16 13.26 -5.01
N PRO A 71 15.12 14.34 -5.83
CA PRO A 71 15.42 15.68 -5.34
C PRO A 71 14.53 16.08 -4.16
N ASN A 72 15.11 16.78 -3.18
CA ASN A 72 14.40 17.32 -2.02
C ASN A 72 13.71 16.25 -1.14
N LEU A 73 14.14 14.99 -1.17
CA LEU A 73 13.61 13.92 -0.32
C LEU A 73 14.55 13.59 0.84
N ALA A 74 14.12 13.85 2.07
CA ALA A 74 14.86 13.43 3.27
C ALA A 74 15.02 11.90 3.27
N ALA A 75 16.24 11.42 3.50
CA ALA A 75 16.60 10.02 3.29
C ALA A 75 17.68 9.54 4.27
N LYS A 76 17.89 8.23 4.31
CA LYS A 76 19.12 7.70 4.90
C LYS A 76 20.27 8.05 3.97
N ALA A 77 21.38 8.53 4.53
CA ALA A 77 22.58 8.89 3.81
C ALA A 77 23.31 7.63 3.28
N VAL A 78 22.70 6.94 2.30
CA VAL A 78 23.25 5.80 1.56
C VAL A 78 22.81 5.91 0.10
N ILE A 79 23.75 5.79 -0.84
CA ILE A 79 23.43 5.78 -2.28
C ILE A 79 22.98 4.38 -2.68
N ASP A 80 21.79 4.23 -3.26
CA ASP A 80 21.33 2.96 -3.82
C ASP A 80 21.53 2.98 -5.34
N ILE A 81 22.13 1.91 -5.88
CA ILE A 81 22.54 1.80 -7.28
C ILE A 81 22.04 0.47 -7.84
N ASP A 82 21.42 0.51 -9.02
CA ASP A 82 21.21 -0.67 -9.84
C ASP A 82 22.32 -0.76 -10.89
N LEU A 83 22.98 -1.90 -10.97
CA LEU A 83 23.88 -2.30 -12.06
C LEU A 83 23.19 -3.41 -12.86
N ILE A 84 23.09 -3.20 -14.17
CA ILE A 84 22.53 -4.17 -15.10
C ILE A 84 23.68 -4.82 -15.87
N VAL A 85 23.74 -6.14 -15.82
CA VAL A 85 24.70 -6.98 -16.56
C VAL A 85 23.93 -7.98 -17.43
N GLU A 86 24.58 -8.58 -18.43
CA GLU A 86 23.94 -9.54 -19.33
C GLU A 86 23.48 -10.80 -18.61
N ASP A 87 24.40 -11.44 -17.86
CA ASP A 87 24.10 -12.60 -17.02
C ASP A 87 24.55 -12.34 -15.57
N VAL A 88 23.59 -12.31 -14.65
CA VAL A 88 23.87 -12.11 -13.22
C VAL A 88 24.52 -13.34 -12.60
N ALA A 89 24.28 -14.54 -13.15
CA ALA A 89 24.88 -15.76 -12.63
C ALA A 89 26.38 -15.85 -12.96
N ASP A 90 26.85 -15.16 -14.01
CA ASP A 90 28.26 -15.08 -14.37
C ASP A 90 29.03 -14.08 -13.49
N GLU A 91 29.12 -14.39 -12.20
CA GLU A 91 29.85 -13.59 -11.22
C GLU A 91 31.34 -13.46 -11.52
N ALA A 92 31.92 -14.42 -12.26
CA ALA A 92 33.33 -14.37 -12.63
C ALA A 92 33.64 -13.16 -13.54
N SER A 93 32.65 -12.72 -14.33
CA SER A 93 32.79 -11.58 -15.24
C SER A 93 32.81 -10.20 -14.55
N TYR A 94 32.25 -10.06 -13.34
CA TYR A 94 32.10 -8.75 -12.68
C TYR A 94 32.48 -8.71 -11.20
N ALA A 95 32.30 -9.78 -10.44
CA ALA A 95 32.46 -9.72 -8.98
C ALA A 95 33.91 -9.41 -8.56
N PRO A 96 34.97 -10.05 -9.12
CA PRO A 96 36.35 -9.74 -8.75
C PRO A 96 36.72 -8.27 -9.03
N ALA A 97 36.31 -7.74 -10.18
CA ALA A 97 36.59 -6.35 -10.57
C ALA A 97 35.83 -5.34 -9.68
N LEU A 98 34.59 -5.66 -9.29
CA LEU A 98 33.84 -4.85 -8.30
C LEU A 98 34.51 -4.87 -6.92
N GLU A 99 35.00 -6.03 -6.48
CA GLU A 99 35.71 -6.16 -5.20
C GLU A 99 37.02 -5.37 -5.20
N GLU A 100 37.79 -5.42 -6.29
CA GLU A 100 39.01 -4.61 -6.48
C GLU A 100 38.68 -3.10 -6.49
N ALA A 101 37.54 -2.71 -7.08
CA ALA A 101 37.03 -1.33 -7.04
C ALA A 101 36.44 -0.93 -5.67
N GLY A 102 36.50 -1.80 -4.66
CA GLY A 102 36.10 -1.52 -3.28
C GLY A 102 34.63 -1.79 -2.95
N PHE A 103 33.89 -2.48 -3.83
CA PHE A 103 32.54 -2.94 -3.58
C PHE A 103 32.57 -4.36 -3.01
N GLN A 104 32.21 -4.49 -1.74
CA GLN A 104 32.24 -5.76 -1.03
C GLN A 104 31.02 -6.63 -1.40
N PHE A 105 31.23 -7.88 -1.81
CA PHE A 105 30.14 -8.82 -2.09
C PHE A 105 29.51 -9.34 -0.80
N ILE A 106 28.23 -9.04 -0.58
CA ILE A 106 27.52 -9.38 0.66
C ILE A 106 26.70 -10.66 0.52
N LEU A 107 25.79 -10.77 -0.45
CA LEU A 107 24.84 -11.88 -0.53
C LEU A 107 24.32 -12.14 -1.95
N ARG A 108 23.80 -13.35 -2.17
CA ARG A 108 23.07 -13.77 -3.36
C ARG A 108 21.64 -14.13 -2.96
N GLU A 109 20.68 -13.77 -3.80
CA GLU A 109 19.28 -14.12 -3.65
C GLU A 109 18.75 -14.73 -4.96
N PRO A 110 19.04 -16.02 -5.23
CA PRO A 110 18.70 -16.67 -6.49
C PRO A 110 17.21 -16.63 -6.82
N GLN A 111 16.35 -16.77 -5.80
CA GLN A 111 14.89 -16.72 -5.94
C GLN A 111 14.35 -15.33 -6.31
N TRP A 112 15.13 -14.28 -6.07
CA TRP A 112 14.72 -12.90 -6.29
C TRP A 112 15.42 -12.36 -7.53
N HIS A 113 14.99 -12.88 -8.69
CA HIS A 113 15.52 -12.48 -10.00
C HIS A 113 17.05 -12.63 -10.14
N GLY A 114 17.65 -13.54 -9.37
CA GLY A 114 19.11 -13.74 -9.36
C GLY A 114 19.89 -12.60 -8.69
N HIS A 115 19.26 -11.74 -7.90
CA HIS A 115 19.89 -10.56 -7.28
C HIS A 115 21.25 -10.86 -6.63
N ARG A 116 22.27 -10.07 -6.95
CA ARG A 116 23.51 -9.98 -6.17
C ARG A 116 23.62 -8.64 -5.48
N PHE A 117 24.08 -8.68 -4.24
CA PHE A 117 24.15 -7.50 -3.41
C PHE A 117 25.58 -7.19 -2.97
N PHE A 118 26.02 -5.98 -3.31
CA PHE A 118 27.32 -5.44 -2.96
C PHE A 118 27.17 -4.18 -2.11
N CYS A 119 28.23 -3.83 -1.38
CA CYS A 119 28.29 -2.61 -0.57
C CYS A 119 29.59 -1.85 -0.81
N GLY A 120 29.48 -0.55 -1.09
CA GLY A 120 30.62 0.37 -1.07
C GLY A 120 30.60 1.24 0.18
N TYR A 121 31.77 1.76 0.54
CA TYR A 121 31.97 2.56 1.74
C TYR A 121 32.54 3.95 1.44
N GLU A 122 33.12 4.13 0.25
CA GLU A 122 33.78 5.36 -0.19
C GLU A 122 33.27 5.80 -1.57
N PRO A 123 33.10 7.11 -1.83
CA PRO A 123 33.29 8.21 -0.88
C PRO A 123 32.20 8.29 0.19
N MET A 124 31.13 7.51 0.03
CA MET A 124 29.99 7.40 0.93
C MET A 124 29.48 5.97 0.92
N SER A 125 28.75 5.56 1.96
CA SER A 125 28.08 4.26 1.98
C SER A 125 27.15 4.11 0.78
N CYS A 126 27.27 3.01 0.05
CA CYS A 126 26.37 2.69 -1.06
C CYS A 126 25.96 1.21 -1.06
N ASN A 127 24.78 0.98 -1.61
CA ASN A 127 24.18 -0.32 -1.86
C ASN A 127 24.18 -0.51 -3.38
N LEU A 128 24.83 -1.58 -3.83
CA LEU A 128 24.91 -1.90 -5.25
C LEU A 128 24.15 -3.21 -5.50
N HIS A 129 23.07 -3.09 -6.26
CA HIS A 129 22.17 -4.18 -6.63
C HIS A 129 22.47 -4.60 -8.06
N VAL A 130 22.83 -5.85 -8.28
CA VAL A 130 23.14 -6.37 -9.62
C VAL A 130 21.95 -7.18 -10.13
N TRP A 131 21.52 -6.84 -11.34
CA TRP A 131 20.33 -7.37 -11.99
C TRP A 131 20.59 -7.78 -13.44
N GLY A 132 19.75 -8.70 -13.93
CA GLY A 132 19.72 -9.06 -15.34
C GLY A 132 18.90 -8.05 -16.13
N PRO A 133 19.01 -8.03 -17.47
CA PRO A 133 18.38 -7.02 -18.31
C PRO A 133 16.85 -7.04 -18.26
N ASP A 134 16.25 -8.18 -17.90
CA ASP A 134 14.80 -8.37 -17.81
C ASP A 134 14.28 -8.36 -16.37
N SER A 135 15.09 -7.95 -15.39
CA SER A 135 14.65 -7.89 -13.99
C SER A 135 13.57 -6.82 -13.80
N PRO A 136 12.37 -7.18 -13.30
CA PRO A 136 11.31 -6.21 -13.05
C PRO A 136 11.66 -5.20 -11.95
N GLU A 137 12.61 -5.51 -11.06
CA GLU A 137 12.98 -4.62 -9.94
C GLU A 137 13.53 -3.28 -10.42
N THR A 138 14.35 -3.29 -11.48
CA THR A 138 14.92 -2.05 -12.05
C THR A 138 13.82 -1.07 -12.49
N GLU A 139 12.77 -1.59 -13.11
CA GLU A 139 11.60 -0.82 -13.52
C GLU A 139 10.74 -0.41 -12.30
N ARG A 140 10.59 -1.27 -11.28
CA ARG A 140 9.87 -0.91 -10.04
C ARG A 140 10.53 0.27 -9.32
N HIS A 141 11.86 0.28 -9.23
CA HIS A 141 12.62 1.39 -8.65
C HIS A 141 12.37 2.70 -9.41
N SER A 142 12.42 2.64 -10.74
CA SER A 142 12.21 3.79 -11.61
C SER A 142 10.78 4.34 -11.49
N ILE A 143 9.77 3.46 -11.50
CA ILE A 143 8.36 3.81 -11.32
C ILE A 143 8.13 4.47 -9.95
N PHE A 144 8.72 3.92 -8.89
CA PHE A 144 8.55 4.46 -7.54
C PHE A 144 9.21 5.84 -7.39
N ALA A 145 10.43 6.02 -7.90
CA ALA A 145 11.10 7.31 -7.90
C ALA A 145 10.29 8.36 -8.65
N GLU A 146 9.78 8.02 -9.83
CA GLU A 146 8.97 8.94 -10.63
C GLU A 146 7.61 9.27 -9.98
N TRP A 147 7.00 8.31 -9.29
CA TRP A 147 5.79 8.54 -8.51
C TRP A 147 6.02 9.61 -7.44
N LEU A 148 7.10 9.50 -6.65
CA LEU A 148 7.40 10.44 -5.57
C LEU A 148 7.84 11.82 -6.08
N ARG A 149 8.40 11.91 -7.30
CA ARG A 149 8.69 13.20 -7.94
C ARG A 149 7.41 13.95 -8.32
N ARG A 150 6.36 13.23 -8.71
CA ARG A 150 5.09 13.83 -9.20
C ARG A 150 4.03 14.01 -8.12
N ASN A 151 4.16 13.35 -6.97
CA ASN A 151 3.14 13.34 -5.92
C ASN A 151 3.70 13.86 -4.59
N ASP A 152 3.55 15.15 -4.33
CA ASP A 152 4.07 15.81 -3.13
C ASP A 152 3.50 15.23 -1.83
N ALA A 153 2.18 15.00 -1.77
CA ALA A 153 1.53 14.43 -0.59
C ALA A 153 2.06 13.03 -0.24
N ASP A 154 2.31 12.21 -1.26
CA ASP A 154 2.85 10.87 -1.09
C ASP A 154 4.34 10.91 -0.74
N ARG A 155 5.08 11.88 -1.27
CA ARG A 155 6.46 12.15 -0.88
C ARG A 155 6.57 12.51 0.61
N GLU A 156 5.71 13.40 1.10
CA GLU A 156 5.65 13.79 2.51
C GLU A 156 5.26 12.60 3.40
N LEU A 157 4.23 11.84 3.00
CA LEU A 157 3.82 10.63 3.70
C LEU A 157 4.97 9.62 3.79
N TYR A 158 5.73 9.44 2.71
CA TYR A 158 6.87 8.54 2.69
C TYR A 158 7.96 8.97 3.67
N VAL A 159 8.29 10.27 3.72
CA VAL A 159 9.26 10.81 4.69
C VAL A 159 8.79 10.58 6.11
N LYS A 160 7.51 10.84 6.39
CA LYS A 160 6.91 10.63 7.70
C LYS A 160 7.03 9.17 8.15
N ILE A 161 6.66 8.22 7.30
CA ILE A 161 6.78 6.78 7.57
C ILE A 161 8.25 6.42 7.87
N LYS A 162 9.21 6.95 7.12
CA LYS A 162 10.65 6.67 7.37
C LYS A 162 11.10 7.20 8.73
N ARG A 163 10.70 8.42 9.09
CA ARG A 163 11.04 9.03 10.39
C ARG A 163 10.43 8.25 11.55
N GLU A 164 9.15 7.91 11.46
CA GLU A 164 8.45 7.08 12.46
C GLU A 164 9.11 5.70 12.59
N ALA A 165 9.48 5.07 11.48
CA ALA A 165 10.17 3.79 11.49
C ALA A 165 11.54 3.86 12.18
N VAL A 166 12.33 4.93 11.93
CA VAL A 166 13.61 5.15 12.63
C VAL A 166 13.37 5.34 14.13
N GLU A 167 12.42 6.20 14.50
CA GLU A 167 12.10 6.51 15.89
C GLU A 167 11.73 5.24 16.67
N VAL A 168 10.82 4.43 16.14
CA VAL A 168 10.37 3.19 16.82
C VAL A 168 11.51 2.18 16.95
N THR A 169 12.33 2.03 15.90
CA THR A 169 13.47 1.10 15.94
C THR A 169 14.52 1.53 16.97
N LEU A 170 14.81 2.84 17.06
CA LEU A 170 15.73 3.37 18.07
C LEU A 170 15.18 3.19 19.49
N GLN A 171 13.90 3.47 19.72
CA GLN A 171 13.25 3.28 21.03
C GLN A 171 13.24 1.83 21.50
N SER A 172 13.14 0.90 20.56
CA SER A 172 13.07 -0.54 20.86
C SER A 172 14.46 -1.20 20.93
N GLY A 173 15.55 -0.46 20.65
CA GLY A 173 16.91 -1.00 20.60
C GLY A 173 17.11 -2.07 19.52
N GLU A 174 16.27 -2.03 18.48
CA GLU A 174 16.21 -3.06 17.45
C GLU A 174 17.16 -2.78 16.28
N THR A 175 17.34 -3.78 15.43
CA THR A 175 18.29 -3.70 14.31
C THR A 175 17.71 -2.99 13.09
N ALA A 176 18.58 -2.62 12.14
CA ALA A 176 18.19 -2.08 10.83
C ALA A 176 17.26 -3.00 10.03
N LEU A 177 17.24 -4.29 10.38
CA LEU A 177 16.28 -5.27 9.92
C LEU A 177 14.86 -4.78 10.27
N GLU A 178 14.52 -4.63 11.56
CA GLU A 178 13.16 -4.32 11.99
C GLU A 178 12.71 -2.93 11.50
N TYR A 179 13.64 -1.99 11.31
CA TYR A 179 13.38 -0.73 10.60
C TYR A 179 12.84 -0.97 9.18
N ASN A 180 13.51 -1.80 8.38
CA ASN A 180 13.09 -2.10 7.01
C ASN A 180 11.68 -2.70 6.99
N LYS A 181 11.35 -3.61 7.92
CA LYS A 181 10.00 -4.19 8.02
C LYS A 181 8.93 -3.14 8.29
N ARG A 182 9.20 -2.25 9.23
CA ARG A 182 8.27 -1.18 9.59
C ARG A 182 8.08 -0.22 8.44
N LYS A 183 9.17 0.16 7.77
CA LYS A 183 9.14 0.96 6.56
C LYS A 183 8.24 0.32 5.50
N GLU A 184 8.44 -0.97 5.21
CA GLU A 184 7.64 -1.64 4.17
C GLU A 184 6.18 -1.84 4.56
N ASN A 185 5.89 -2.17 5.83
CA ASN A 185 4.52 -2.21 6.34
C ASN A 185 3.85 -0.82 6.24
N GLY A 186 4.57 0.23 6.63
CA GLY A 186 4.08 1.61 6.57
C GLY A 186 3.78 2.06 5.13
N LYS A 187 4.64 1.71 4.16
CA LYS A 187 4.36 1.98 2.74
C LYS A 187 3.07 1.29 2.28
N ARG A 188 2.92 0.00 2.58
CA ARG A 188 1.72 -0.77 2.20
C ARG A 188 0.44 -0.18 2.80
N ASP A 189 0.52 0.26 4.05
CA ASP A 189 -0.64 0.81 4.76
C ASP A 189 -0.95 2.26 4.35
N GLY A 190 0.07 3.06 4.05
CA GLY A 190 -0.04 4.47 3.66
C GLY A 190 -0.44 4.69 2.19
N PHE A 191 0.08 3.89 1.26
CA PHE A 191 -0.16 4.06 -0.19
C PHE A 191 -1.29 3.18 -0.76
N GLY A 192 -1.96 2.37 0.07
CA GLY A 192 -3.23 1.74 -0.29
C GLY A 192 -3.49 0.37 0.33
N SER A 193 -4.41 0.34 1.29
CA SER A 193 -5.05 -0.89 1.80
C SER A 193 -6.28 -1.29 0.98
N THR A 194 -6.12 -2.20 0.03
CA THR A 194 -7.12 -3.24 -0.25
C THR A 194 -6.44 -4.60 -0.34
N ARG A 195 -6.56 -5.33 0.76
CA ARG A 195 -6.06 -6.67 1.12
C ARG A 195 -5.79 -7.65 -0.03
N GLY A 196 -4.65 -8.33 0.09
CA GLY A 196 -4.34 -9.52 -0.70
C GLY A 196 -3.26 -10.48 -0.19
N CYS A 197 -2.71 -10.43 1.03
CA CYS A 197 -2.15 -11.63 1.68
C CYS A 197 -1.83 -11.36 3.16
N GLY A 198 -2.20 -12.29 4.03
CA GLY A 198 -1.73 -12.31 5.40
C GLY A 198 -0.45 -13.13 5.47
N ILE A 199 0.51 -12.69 6.27
CA ILE A 199 1.54 -13.58 6.81
C ILE A 199 1.74 -13.24 8.29
N ASN A 200 1.51 -14.25 9.14
CA ASN A 200 2.12 -14.37 10.46
C ASN A 200 3.64 -14.57 10.21
N SER A 201 4.51 -13.90 10.94
CA SER A 201 5.25 -14.37 12.14
C SER A 201 6.74 -14.38 11.80
N GLU A 202 7.53 -13.74 12.67
CA GLU A 202 8.94 -14.03 12.96
C GLU A 202 9.79 -14.56 11.80
N LEU A 203 10.49 -13.66 11.10
CA LEU A 203 11.85 -13.81 10.55
C LEU A 203 12.13 -12.70 9.51
N GLY A 204 13.20 -11.94 9.75
CA GLY A 204 14.04 -11.28 8.73
C GLY A 204 13.42 -10.33 7.68
N PRO A 205 13.38 -9.02 7.94
CA PRO A 205 13.19 -8.00 6.90
C PRO A 205 14.52 -7.51 6.27
N LYS A 206 14.89 -8.00 5.08
CA LYS A 206 15.87 -7.29 4.23
C LYS A 206 15.29 -7.02 2.85
N PHE A 207 15.30 -5.72 2.52
CA PHE A 207 15.31 -5.14 1.18
C PHE A 207 14.30 -5.69 0.17
N ASN A 208 13.00 -5.54 0.47
CA ASN A 208 12.02 -5.34 -0.59
C ASN A 208 12.15 -3.89 -1.06
N ILE A 209 12.82 -3.68 -2.20
CA ILE A 209 12.75 -2.39 -2.85
C ILE A 209 11.39 -2.33 -3.57
N GLU A 210 10.49 -1.58 -2.93
CA GLU A 210 9.50 -0.71 -3.59
C GLU A 210 8.43 -1.40 -4.45
N LEU A 211 7.21 -1.50 -3.89
CA LEU A 211 5.98 -0.87 -4.42
C LEU A 211 4.77 -1.29 -3.57
N GLY A 212 4.37 -0.45 -2.61
CA GLY A 212 3.11 -0.56 -1.86
C GLY A 212 1.94 0.18 -2.51
N LEU A 213 1.89 0.30 -3.85
CA LEU A 213 0.93 1.14 -4.58
C LEU A 213 -0.07 0.26 -5.34
N ASN A 214 -1.18 -0.15 -4.69
CA ASN A 214 -2.11 -1.12 -5.27
C ASN A 214 -3.35 -0.54 -5.99
N HIS A 215 -3.68 0.75 -5.86
CA HIS A 215 -4.84 1.33 -6.58
C HIS A 215 -4.46 2.26 -7.73
N HIS A 216 -3.35 3.00 -7.63
CA HIS A 216 -2.77 3.77 -8.73
C HIS A 216 -1.91 2.93 -9.70
N ARG A 217 -1.69 1.65 -9.36
CA ARG A 217 -0.94 0.61 -10.09
C ARG A 217 -1.37 0.45 -11.54
N LEU A 218 -2.68 0.38 -11.80
CA LEU A 218 -3.21 0.15 -13.15
C LEU A 218 -3.08 1.38 -14.02
N GLN A 219 -3.44 2.56 -13.50
CA GLN A 219 -3.39 3.80 -14.27
C GLN A 219 -1.95 4.22 -14.60
N LEU A 220 -1.01 4.05 -13.68
CA LEU A 220 0.39 4.44 -13.87
C LEU A 220 1.15 3.47 -14.79
N VAL A 221 1.03 2.15 -14.59
CA VAL A 221 1.65 1.17 -15.48
C VAL A 221 1.06 1.27 -16.89
N GLN A 222 -0.25 1.51 -17.03
CA GLN A 222 -0.89 1.77 -18.33
C GLN A 222 -0.45 3.11 -18.95
N SER A 223 -0.26 4.16 -18.14
CA SER A 223 0.19 5.48 -18.62
C SER A 223 1.67 5.51 -19.01
N ILE A 224 2.55 4.76 -18.34
CA ILE A 224 3.98 4.73 -18.63
C ILE A 224 4.28 3.73 -19.75
N ALA A 225 3.64 2.55 -19.77
CA ALA A 225 3.75 1.60 -20.89
C ALA A 225 3.21 2.15 -22.22
N SER A 226 2.32 3.16 -22.18
CA SER A 226 1.88 3.90 -23.37
C SER A 226 2.83 5.02 -23.77
N THR A 227 3.57 5.61 -22.82
CA THR A 227 4.53 6.70 -23.09
C THR A 227 5.89 6.19 -23.60
N HIS A 228 6.28 4.95 -23.25
CA HIS A 228 7.51 4.31 -23.75
C HIS A 228 7.39 3.65 -25.14
N ARG A 229 6.24 3.77 -25.82
CA ARG A 229 6.15 3.51 -27.28
C ARG A 229 6.55 4.77 -28.06
N GLN A 230 7.84 5.09 -28.04
CA GLN A 230 8.40 5.87 -29.16
C GLN A 230 8.51 4.93 -30.37
N PRO A 231 7.93 5.28 -31.53
CA PRO A 231 8.14 4.52 -32.75
C PRO A 231 9.61 4.65 -33.15
N GLN A 232 10.22 3.52 -33.48
CA GLN A 232 11.54 3.45 -34.12
C GLN A 232 11.65 4.53 -35.22
N PRO A 233 12.70 5.38 -35.24
CA PRO A 233 12.90 6.28 -36.37
C PRO A 233 13.20 5.42 -37.60
N ARG A 234 12.32 5.47 -38.60
CA ARG A 234 12.62 4.90 -39.92
C ARG A 234 13.86 5.61 -40.49
N PRO A 235 14.79 4.88 -41.15
CA PRO A 235 15.90 5.54 -41.80
C PRO A 235 15.36 6.33 -43.00
N LEU A 236 15.58 7.64 -43.00
CA LEU A 236 15.42 8.46 -44.20
C LEU A 236 16.80 8.65 -44.86
N PRO A 237 16.87 8.62 -46.21
CA PRO A 237 18.11 8.53 -46.95
C PRO A 237 18.89 9.85 -46.98
N CYS A 238 20.21 9.72 -47.09
CA CYS A 238 21.19 10.77 -47.30
C CYS A 238 20.79 11.75 -48.42
N ALA A 239 20.72 13.05 -48.10
CA ALA A 239 21.01 14.13 -49.05
C ALA A 239 21.26 15.46 -48.32
N LEU A 240 22.44 16.05 -48.60
CA LEU A 240 22.79 17.49 -48.54
C LEU A 240 22.74 18.17 -47.15
N ALA A 241 23.86 18.30 -46.42
CA ALA A 241 24.97 19.26 -46.62
C ALA A 241 24.58 20.76 -46.50
N ASN A 242 25.12 21.38 -45.44
CA ASN A 242 25.51 22.79 -45.26
C ASN A 242 24.46 23.92 -45.40
N ALA A 243 24.23 24.67 -44.31
CA ALA A 243 24.76 26.04 -44.15
C ALA A 243 24.17 26.80 -42.93
N MET A 244 25.10 27.33 -42.13
CA MET A 244 25.15 28.68 -41.53
C MET A 244 24.18 29.12 -40.43
N ASN A 245 24.81 29.40 -39.28
CA ASN A 245 24.57 30.46 -38.30
C ASN A 245 23.79 31.69 -38.83
N THR A 246 22.75 32.10 -38.07
CA THR A 246 22.63 33.50 -37.60
C THR A 246 21.72 33.62 -36.39
N MET A 247 22.25 34.29 -35.36
CA MET A 247 21.55 34.79 -34.19
C MET A 247 20.85 36.14 -34.48
N PHE A 248 19.91 36.46 -33.58
CA PHE A 248 19.37 37.78 -33.21
C PHE A 248 18.13 38.38 -33.93
N ARG A 249 17.11 38.61 -33.08
CA ARG A 249 16.18 39.77 -32.99
C ARG A 249 15.30 40.09 -34.21
N SER A 250 13.97 40.07 -33.99
CA SER A 250 13.22 41.30 -33.66
C SER A 250 11.73 41.08 -33.43
N ILE A 251 11.22 41.91 -32.52
CA ILE A 251 9.84 42.16 -32.14
C ILE A 251 9.13 42.92 -33.28
N THR A 252 7.87 42.59 -33.59
CA THR A 252 6.81 43.58 -33.86
C THR A 252 5.43 42.93 -33.90
N HIS A 253 4.52 43.58 -33.17
CA HIS A 253 3.06 43.44 -33.15
C HIS A 253 2.44 43.57 -34.55
N LEU A 254 1.31 42.90 -34.80
CA LEU A 254 -0.01 43.54 -34.95
C LEU A 254 -1.14 42.53 -35.33
N ALA A 255 -2.34 42.86 -34.85
CA ALA A 255 -3.67 42.55 -35.40
C ALA A 255 -4.32 41.16 -35.16
N ARG A 256 -5.29 41.19 -34.23
CA ARG A 256 -6.47 40.30 -34.10
C ARG A 256 -7.50 40.63 -35.21
N PRO A 257 -8.42 39.72 -35.59
CA PRO A 257 -9.68 39.55 -34.84
C PRO A 257 -10.13 38.07 -34.72
N VAL A 258 -10.51 37.59 -33.53
CA VAL A 258 -11.91 37.41 -33.07
C VAL A 258 -12.83 36.75 -34.10
N LEU A 259 -12.99 35.43 -33.99
CA LEU A 259 -14.24 34.75 -34.32
C LEU A 259 -14.44 33.58 -33.35
N ALA A 260 -15.10 33.87 -32.21
CA ALA A 260 -15.55 32.85 -31.27
C ALA A 260 -16.92 32.32 -31.72
N LYS A 261 -17.02 31.03 -32.01
CA LYS A 261 -18.30 30.31 -32.12
C LYS A 261 -18.64 29.70 -30.76
N PRO A 262 -19.80 29.98 -30.15
CA PRO A 262 -20.25 29.22 -28.99
C PRO A 262 -20.89 27.90 -29.46
N LEU A 263 -20.37 26.77 -28.99
CA LEU A 263 -21.01 25.47 -29.11
C LEU A 263 -22.19 25.38 -28.13
N ALA A 264 -23.34 25.03 -28.67
CA ALA A 264 -24.63 24.96 -28.00
C ALA A 264 -24.62 23.99 -26.80
N GLN A 265 -25.20 24.44 -25.69
CA GLN A 265 -25.45 23.64 -24.50
C GLN A 265 -26.74 22.82 -24.69
N THR A 266 -26.65 21.51 -24.56
CA THR A 266 -27.82 20.61 -24.51
C THR A 266 -28.48 20.68 -23.12
N PRO A 267 -29.81 20.84 -23.00
CA PRO A 267 -30.48 20.87 -21.70
C PRO A 267 -30.48 19.49 -21.04
N ARG A 268 -30.04 19.42 -19.78
CA ARG A 268 -30.15 18.22 -18.93
C ARG A 268 -31.51 18.18 -18.27
N THR A 269 -32.31 17.16 -18.57
CA THR A 269 -33.60 16.88 -17.93
C THR A 269 -33.37 16.42 -16.49
N PHE A 270 -33.98 17.11 -15.52
CA PHE A 270 -33.93 16.78 -14.10
C PHE A 270 -35.15 15.91 -13.74
N THR A 271 -34.94 14.65 -13.33
CA THR A 271 -36.02 13.77 -12.86
C THR A 271 -36.13 13.84 -11.34
N THR A 272 -37.16 14.50 -10.82
CA THR A 272 -37.51 14.51 -9.40
C THR A 272 -38.37 13.29 -9.07
N LEU A 273 -37.81 12.29 -8.37
CA LEU A 273 -38.58 11.18 -7.82
C LEU A 273 -39.14 11.55 -6.44
N VAL A 274 -40.47 11.55 -6.32
CA VAL A 274 -41.20 11.74 -5.06
C VAL A 274 -41.15 10.44 -4.23
N PRO A 275 -40.81 10.46 -2.94
CA PRO A 275 -40.90 9.28 -2.09
C PRO A 275 -42.36 9.04 -1.65
N LEU A 276 -42.98 7.98 -2.15
CA LEU A 276 -44.26 7.45 -1.65
C LEU A 276 -44.06 6.81 -0.28
N ARG A 277 -44.71 7.38 0.76
CA ARG A 277 -44.83 6.77 2.10
C ARG A 277 -46.25 6.20 2.22
N PRO A 278 -46.45 4.92 2.59
CA PRO A 278 -47.79 4.42 2.85
C PRO A 278 -48.30 4.88 4.22
N THR A 279 -49.46 5.53 4.21
CA THR A 279 -50.25 5.90 5.39
C THR A 279 -51.24 4.76 5.66
N LEU A 280 -51.21 4.14 6.84
CA LEU A 280 -52.27 3.23 7.29
C LEU A 280 -53.14 3.96 8.30
N THR A 281 -54.40 4.21 7.93
CA THR A 281 -55.48 4.66 8.80
C THR A 281 -56.04 3.50 9.64
N PRO A 282 -56.54 3.73 10.86
CA PRO A 282 -57.08 2.68 11.71
C PRO A 282 -58.54 2.41 11.36
N SER A 283 -58.94 1.13 11.21
CA SER A 283 -60.35 0.75 11.23
C SER A 283 -60.68 0.07 12.56
N ASN A 284 -61.58 0.71 13.31
CA ASN A 284 -62.31 0.11 14.43
C ASN A 284 -63.05 -1.15 13.96
N GLY A 285 -62.95 -2.21 14.74
CA GLY A 285 -63.72 -3.44 14.56
C GLY A 285 -63.77 -4.22 15.86
N ALA A 286 -64.70 -3.83 16.73
CA ALA A 286 -65.01 -4.56 17.94
C ALA A 286 -65.69 -5.89 17.59
N ILE A 287 -65.15 -7.01 18.06
CA ILE A 287 -65.93 -8.24 18.32
C ILE A 287 -65.49 -8.82 19.66
N ARG A 288 -66.40 -8.68 20.64
CA ARG A 288 -66.39 -9.37 21.93
C ARG A 288 -66.50 -10.88 21.73
N ARG A 289 -65.82 -11.67 22.56
CA ARG A 289 -66.38 -12.92 23.10
C ARG A 289 -65.87 -13.18 24.53
N THR A 290 -66.82 -13.61 25.33
CA THR A 290 -66.84 -13.76 26.79
C THR A 290 -66.32 -15.12 27.27
N VAL A 291 -65.52 -15.05 28.32
CA VAL A 291 -65.25 -15.96 29.46
C VAL A 291 -65.89 -17.36 29.48
N LEU A 292 -65.07 -18.39 29.74
CA LEU A 292 -65.27 -19.41 30.80
C LEU A 292 -63.89 -19.88 31.32
N PRO A 293 -63.68 -20.06 32.64
CA PRO A 293 -62.42 -20.51 33.22
C PRO A 293 -62.43 -22.03 33.45
N SER A 294 -61.32 -22.73 33.18
CA SER A 294 -61.17 -24.11 33.65
C SER A 294 -59.72 -24.44 33.99
N GLY A 295 -59.53 -24.91 35.23
CA GLY A 295 -58.58 -25.97 35.56
C GLY A 295 -57.15 -25.55 35.85
N PHE A 296 -56.89 -25.23 37.11
CA PHE A 296 -55.56 -25.30 37.72
C PHE A 296 -55.08 -26.76 37.79
N THR A 297 -53.90 -27.05 37.25
CA THR A 297 -53.00 -28.13 37.75
C THR A 297 -51.54 -27.66 37.64
N PRO A 298 -50.79 -27.55 38.75
CA PRO A 298 -49.36 -27.25 38.69
C PRO A 298 -48.58 -28.58 38.69
N SER A 299 -47.80 -28.84 37.65
CA SER A 299 -46.79 -29.91 37.67
C SER A 299 -45.40 -29.29 37.57
N THR A 300 -44.78 -29.17 38.76
CA THR A 300 -43.40 -29.57 39.06
C THR A 300 -42.36 -29.50 37.93
N ALA A 301 -41.49 -28.48 37.96
CA ALA A 301 -40.04 -28.68 38.12
C ALA A 301 -39.25 -27.36 37.92
N ALA A 302 -38.75 -26.85 39.05
CA ALA A 302 -37.50 -26.11 39.26
C ALA A 302 -36.85 -25.33 38.09
N SER A 303 -36.89 -23.99 38.17
CA SER A 303 -35.67 -23.17 38.25
C SER A 303 -36.02 -21.77 38.75
N ALA A 304 -35.15 -21.20 39.59
CA ALA A 304 -35.39 -19.99 40.35
C ALA A 304 -35.57 -18.73 39.47
N ASP A 305 -36.76 -18.14 39.50
CA ASP A 305 -36.96 -16.74 39.15
C ASP A 305 -36.82 -15.89 40.42
N VAL A 306 -35.82 -15.02 40.42
CA VAL A 306 -35.60 -14.00 41.45
C VAL A 306 -36.60 -12.87 41.20
N VAL A 307 -37.82 -12.95 41.75
CA VAL A 307 -38.60 -11.85 42.37
C VAL A 307 -39.85 -12.49 43.04
N PRO A 308 -40.14 -12.24 44.32
CA PRO A 308 -41.34 -12.74 44.98
C PRO A 308 -42.62 -12.09 44.43
N VAL A 309 -43.66 -12.91 44.24
CA VAL A 309 -44.97 -12.53 43.63
C VAL A 309 -45.76 -11.51 44.49
N GLY A 310 -45.35 -11.24 45.73
CA GLY A 310 -45.91 -10.20 46.60
C GLY A 310 -45.22 -8.82 46.50
N ALA A 311 -44.18 -8.65 45.68
CA ALA A 311 -43.42 -7.39 45.60
C ALA A 311 -44.04 -6.31 44.70
N ILE A 312 -45.23 -6.56 44.14
CA ILE A 312 -45.97 -5.54 43.37
C ILE A 312 -47.35 -5.41 44.00
N SER A 313 -47.52 -4.40 44.84
CA SER A 313 -48.83 -3.95 45.28
C SER A 313 -49.58 -3.35 44.09
N ALA A 314 -50.33 -4.19 43.37
CA ALA A 314 -51.27 -3.71 42.37
C ALA A 314 -52.54 -3.21 43.07
N HIS A 315 -52.57 -1.92 43.40
CA HIS A 315 -53.82 -1.26 43.79
C HIS A 315 -54.79 -1.35 42.59
N PRO A 316 -56.04 -1.82 42.74
CA PRO A 316 -56.96 -2.06 41.63
C PRO A 316 -57.32 -0.82 40.78
N ALA A 317 -56.89 0.39 41.18
CA ALA A 317 -57.01 1.62 40.39
C ALA A 317 -55.90 1.80 39.32
N LEU A 318 -54.88 0.94 39.27
CA LEU A 318 -53.73 1.05 38.35
C LEU A 318 -53.71 -0.06 37.28
N GLY A 319 -54.86 -0.63 36.94
CA GLY A 319 -55.01 -1.80 36.08
C GLY A 319 -54.48 -1.68 34.64
N ASP A 320 -54.04 -0.49 34.20
CA ASP A 320 -53.53 -0.28 32.83
C ASP A 320 -52.34 0.70 32.75
N MET A 321 -51.63 0.96 33.86
CA MET A 321 -50.42 1.78 33.79
C MET A 321 -49.24 0.95 33.28
N GLN A 322 -49.05 0.97 31.96
CA GLN A 322 -47.83 0.49 31.32
C GLN A 322 -46.62 1.14 32.00
N ILE A 323 -45.81 0.33 32.69
CA ILE A 323 -44.56 0.77 33.32
C ILE A 323 -43.71 1.40 32.21
N ARG A 324 -43.67 2.73 32.18
CA ARG A 324 -42.85 3.47 31.23
C ARG A 324 -41.39 3.19 31.59
N CYS A 325 -40.60 2.83 30.59
CA CYS A 325 -39.16 2.53 30.72
C CYS A 325 -38.78 1.22 31.43
N GLY A 326 -39.72 0.29 31.68
CA GLY A 326 -39.39 -1.07 32.15
C GLY A 326 -38.85 -1.98 31.03
N PRO A 327 -38.13 -3.08 31.38
CA PRO A 327 -37.67 -4.06 30.41
C PRO A 327 -38.86 -4.69 29.68
N ARG A 328 -38.77 -4.78 28.35
CA ARG A 328 -39.81 -5.37 27.49
C ARG A 328 -39.29 -6.67 26.89
N ASN A 329 -40.18 -7.63 26.65
CA ASN A 329 -39.83 -8.86 25.93
C ASN A 329 -39.68 -8.61 24.41
N THR A 330 -38.65 -7.86 24.03
CA THR A 330 -38.37 -7.49 22.63
C THR A 330 -37.82 -8.63 21.78
N MET A 331 -37.50 -9.76 22.41
CA MET A 331 -36.93 -10.94 21.74
C MET A 331 -37.99 -11.98 21.35
N ASN A 332 -39.25 -11.77 21.73
CA ASN A 332 -40.34 -12.65 21.31
C ASN A 332 -40.49 -12.63 19.78
N GLY A 333 -40.44 -13.82 19.15
CA GLY A 333 -40.49 -13.97 17.69
C GLY A 333 -39.15 -13.75 16.95
N HIS A 334 -38.02 -13.62 17.64
CA HIS A 334 -36.71 -13.52 16.98
C HIS A 334 -36.26 -14.85 16.35
N SER A 335 -35.76 -14.81 15.12
CA SER A 335 -35.23 -15.98 14.41
C SER A 335 -33.71 -16.02 14.32
N ARG A 336 -33.14 -17.24 14.34
CA ARG A 336 -31.69 -17.46 14.16
C ARG A 336 -31.18 -16.92 12.81
N LEU A 337 -32.03 -16.90 11.79
CA LEU A 337 -31.70 -16.33 10.48
C LEU A 337 -31.48 -14.81 10.56
N ILE A 338 -32.34 -14.07 11.27
CA ILE A 338 -32.16 -12.63 11.48
C ILE A 338 -30.90 -12.38 12.31
N GLN A 339 -30.65 -13.22 13.31
CA GLN A 339 -29.42 -13.16 14.12
C GLN A 339 -28.15 -13.25 13.27
N LYS A 340 -28.06 -14.27 12.41
CA LYS A 340 -26.91 -14.47 11.53
C LYS A 340 -26.75 -13.35 10.52
N ARG A 341 -27.86 -12.83 9.98
CA ARG A 341 -27.83 -11.68 9.06
C ARG A 341 -27.36 -10.39 9.73
N ARG A 342 -27.73 -10.11 10.99
CA ARG A 342 -27.40 -8.84 11.67
C ARG A 342 -26.12 -8.89 12.50
N HIS A 343 -25.77 -10.05 13.04
CA HIS A 343 -24.72 -10.21 14.03
C HIS A 343 -23.75 -11.36 13.73
N GLY A 344 -24.00 -12.11 12.65
CA GLY A 344 -23.16 -13.23 12.25
C GLY A 344 -21.81 -12.79 11.70
N PHE A 345 -20.92 -13.78 11.60
CA PHE A 345 -19.53 -13.56 11.22
C PHE A 345 -19.39 -12.91 9.84
N LEU A 346 -20.06 -13.45 8.82
CA LEU A 346 -20.00 -12.94 7.44
C LEU A 346 -20.52 -11.51 7.31
N TYR A 347 -21.57 -11.15 8.06
CA TYR A 347 -22.07 -9.78 8.08
C TYR A 347 -21.03 -8.83 8.66
N ARG A 348 -20.33 -9.25 9.73
CA ARG A 348 -19.29 -8.45 10.37
C ARG A 348 -18.01 -8.36 9.52
N THR A 349 -17.64 -9.39 8.76
CA THR A 349 -16.43 -9.34 7.91
C THR A 349 -16.58 -8.41 6.70
N ARG A 350 -17.81 -8.25 6.19
CA ARG A 350 -18.12 -7.42 5.01
C ARG A 350 -18.12 -5.92 5.30
N SER A 351 -18.39 -5.49 6.52
CA SER A 351 -18.44 -4.06 6.89
C SER A 351 -17.18 -3.59 7.64
N ARG A 352 -16.78 -2.32 7.47
CA ARG A 352 -15.62 -1.71 8.15
C ARG A 352 -15.79 -1.75 9.68
N THR A 353 -16.97 -1.38 10.17
CA THR A 353 -17.30 -1.36 11.60
C THR A 353 -17.40 -2.78 12.17
N GLY A 354 -17.92 -3.74 11.40
CA GLY A 354 -18.01 -5.14 11.80
C GLY A 354 -16.64 -5.79 12.03
N ARG A 355 -15.67 -5.53 11.14
CA ARG A 355 -14.29 -6.00 11.27
C ARG A 355 -13.61 -5.48 12.55
N LYS A 356 -13.82 -4.20 12.89
CA LYS A 356 -13.34 -3.62 14.16
C LYS A 356 -13.98 -4.28 15.39
N ILE A 357 -15.23 -4.74 15.30
CA ILE A 357 -15.88 -5.47 16.41
C ILE A 357 -15.26 -6.86 16.57
N LEU A 358 -15.03 -7.59 15.46
CA LEU A 358 -14.37 -8.90 15.51
C LEU A 358 -12.96 -8.81 16.10
N TRP A 359 -12.16 -7.83 15.65
CA TRP A 359 -10.81 -7.60 16.16
C TRP A 359 -10.80 -7.33 17.68
N ARG A 360 -11.64 -6.39 18.15
CA ARG A 360 -11.76 -6.11 19.60
C ARG A 360 -12.16 -7.33 20.42
N ARG A 361 -13.02 -8.21 19.89
CA ARG A 361 -13.44 -9.43 20.58
C ARG A 361 -12.34 -10.48 20.61
N ASN A 362 -11.55 -10.57 19.53
CA ASN A 362 -10.42 -11.48 19.42
C ASN A 362 -9.28 -11.08 20.37
N VAL A 363 -8.91 -9.79 20.40
CA VAL A 363 -7.91 -9.25 21.36
C VAL A 363 -8.35 -9.47 22.81
N LYS A 364 -9.66 -9.42 23.09
CA LYS A 364 -10.21 -9.72 24.42
C LYS A 364 -10.35 -11.24 24.69
N GLY A 365 -9.82 -12.10 23.83
CA GLY A 365 -9.82 -13.56 24.02
C GLY A 365 -11.21 -14.20 24.03
N ARG A 366 -12.22 -13.59 23.40
CA ARG A 366 -13.59 -14.16 23.41
C ARG A 366 -13.65 -15.39 22.51
N LYS A 367 -14.03 -16.55 23.07
CA LYS A 367 -14.29 -17.79 22.33
C LYS A 367 -15.33 -17.60 21.21
N ASN A 368 -16.38 -16.82 21.46
CA ASN A 368 -17.41 -16.49 20.47
C ASN A 368 -17.21 -15.08 19.90
N ILE A 369 -16.56 -14.98 18.74
CA ILE A 369 -16.25 -13.70 18.08
C ILE A 369 -17.44 -13.08 17.34
N ALA A 370 -18.39 -13.89 16.88
CA ALA A 370 -19.67 -13.46 16.29
C ALA A 370 -20.77 -14.46 16.63
N GLN A 371 -22.05 -14.09 16.42
CA GLN A 371 -23.19 -14.96 16.71
C GLN A 371 -23.46 -15.99 15.63
#